data_AF-A0A926YFF3-F1
#
_entry.id   AF-A0A926YFF3-F1
#
_cell.length_a   1.000
_cell.length_b   1.000
_cell.length_c   1.000
_cell.angle_alpha   90.00
_cell.angle_beta   90.00
_cell.angle_gamma   90.00
#
_symmetry.space_group_name_H-M   'P 1'
#
loop_
_entity.id
_entity.type
_entity.pdbx_description
1 polymer ?
#
loop_
_entity_poly.entity_id
_entity_poly.type
_entity_poly.pdbx_seq_one_letter_code
_entity_poly.pdbx_strand_id
1 'polypeptide(L)'
;MPRFERFTIHMQINRMFAEGQSFFATMKVQDWLRERNHEPADYEIIFHQKPAPPGSKEVIAVDIELRRKDGQPVDEWLQKELNSHA
;
A
#
# COMPACT_ATOMS: atom_id res chain seq x y z
N MET A 1 20.94 -3.55 -19.96
CA MET A 1 19.48 -3.57 -19.68
C MET A 1 19.29 -3.14 -18.24
N PRO A 2 18.72 -1.96 -17.95
CA PRO A 2 18.48 -1.59 -16.56
C PRO A 2 17.45 -2.58 -15.99
N ARG A 3 17.80 -3.26 -14.90
CA ARG A 3 16.84 -4.05 -14.12
C ARG A 3 15.87 -3.05 -13.51
N PHE A 4 14.71 -2.87 -14.12
CA PHE A 4 13.57 -2.24 -13.44
C PHE A 4 13.22 -3.17 -12.29
N GLU A 5 13.81 -2.95 -11.11
CA GLU A 5 13.32 -3.55 -9.89
C GLU A 5 11.87 -3.08 -9.74
N ARG A 6 10.92 -4.00 -9.93
CA ARG A 6 9.51 -3.74 -9.72
C ARG A 6 9.32 -3.59 -8.22
N PHE A 7 9.59 -2.40 -7.69
CA PHE A 7 9.31 -2.12 -6.28
C PHE A 7 7.82 -2.40 -6.04
N THR A 8 7.51 -3.21 -5.05
CA THR A 8 6.12 -3.48 -4.67
C THR A 8 5.43 -2.18 -4.30
N ILE A 9 4.10 -2.13 -4.44
CA ILE A 9 3.34 -0.96 -3.97
C ILE A 9 3.64 -0.67 -2.50
N HIS A 10 3.77 -1.71 -1.67
CA HIS A 10 4.12 -1.58 -0.27
C HIS A 10 5.43 -0.80 -0.05
N MET A 11 6.50 -1.15 -0.77
CA MET A 11 7.77 -0.41 -0.68
C MET A 11 7.63 1.05 -1.12
N GLN A 12 6.88 1.30 -2.19
CA GLN A 12 6.65 2.66 -2.70
C GLN A 12 5.89 3.51 -1.67
N ILE A 13 4.88 2.94 -1.01
CA ILE A 13 4.12 3.60 0.04
C ILE A 13 5.00 3.88 1.26
N ASN A 14 5.76 2.90 1.75
CA ASN A 14 6.70 3.11 2.86
C ASN A 14 7.67 4.26 2.59
N ARG A 15 8.24 4.28 1.37
CA ARG A 15 9.14 5.35 0.94
C ARG A 15 8.45 6.71 0.90
N MET A 16 7.21 6.78 0.38
CA MET A 16 6.43 8.02 0.41
C MET A 16 6.22 8.54 1.83
N PHE A 17 5.93 7.66 2.79
CA PHE A 17 5.81 8.07 4.20
C PHE A 17 7.14 8.52 4.79
N ALA A 18 8.23 7.82 4.52
CA ALA A 18 9.57 8.19 4.98
C ALA A 18 10.05 9.54 4.40
N GLU A 19 9.69 9.85 3.15
CA GLU A 19 10.04 11.10 2.47
C GLU A 19 9.04 12.26 2.72
N GLY A 20 8.02 12.05 3.55
CA GLY A 20 6.99 13.07 3.84
C GLY A 20 6.00 13.32 2.69
N GLN A 21 5.94 12.43 1.70
CA GLN A 21 5.05 12.44 0.55
C GLN A 21 3.77 11.60 0.76
N SER A 22 3.43 11.29 2.02
CA SER A 22 2.26 10.48 2.38
C SER A 22 0.92 11.00 1.83
N PHE A 23 0.84 12.30 1.54
CA PHE A 23 -0.32 12.91 0.87
C PHE A 23 -0.69 12.21 -0.46
N PHE A 24 0.30 11.71 -1.20
CA PHE A 24 0.08 11.02 -2.48
C PHE A 24 -0.10 9.50 -2.33
N ALA A 25 0.08 8.94 -1.13
CA ALA A 25 -0.03 7.50 -0.88
C ALA A 25 -1.44 6.97 -1.20
N THR A 26 -2.48 7.73 -0.87
CA THR A 26 -3.87 7.37 -1.20
C THR A 26 -4.06 7.23 -2.71
N MET A 27 -3.63 8.23 -3.49
CA MET A 27 -3.75 8.21 -4.95
C MET A 27 -3.01 7.01 -5.54
N LYS A 28 -1.85 6.67 -4.98
CA LYS A 28 -1.06 5.53 -5.41
C LYS A 28 -1.78 4.19 -5.20
N VAL A 29 -2.46 4.01 -4.08
CA VAL A 29 -3.29 2.81 -3.82
C VAL A 29 -4.53 2.80 -4.73
N GLN A 30 -5.14 3.96 -4.99
CA GLN A 30 -6.26 4.05 -5.93
C GLN A 30 -5.85 3.63 -7.35
N ASP A 31 -4.70 4.08 -7.84
CA ASP A 31 -4.20 3.68 -9.16
C ASP A 31 -3.94 2.18 -9.24
N TRP A 32 -3.35 1.60 -8.20
CA TRP A 32 -3.10 0.16 -8.10
C TRP A 32 -4.38 -0.67 -8.07
N LEU A 33 -5.45 -0.16 -7.45
CA LEU A 33 -6.78 -0.77 -7.49
C LEU A 33 -7.35 -0.74 -8.91
N ARG A 34 -7.25 0.40 -9.61
CA ARG A 34 -7.73 0.54 -11.01
C ARG A 34 -7.00 -0.42 -11.94
N GLU A 35 -5.69 -0.58 -11.80
CA GLU A 35 -4.88 -1.54 -12.57
C GLU A 35 -5.38 -2.99 -12.44
N ARG A 36 -6.07 -3.31 -11.34
CA ARG A 36 -6.64 -4.63 -11.04
C ARG A 36 -8.14 -4.71 -11.30
N ASN A 37 -8.73 -3.72 -11.98
CA ASN A 37 -10.17 -3.62 -12.24
C ASN A 37 -11.04 -3.47 -10.97
N HIS A 38 -10.50 -2.90 -9.90
CA HIS A 38 -11.29 -2.49 -8.73
C HIS A 38 -11.59 -0.99 -8.79
N GLU A 39 -12.82 -0.60 -8.46
CA GLU A 39 -13.23 0.81 -8.37
C GLU A 39 -12.77 1.39 -7.03
N PRO A 40 -11.83 2.36 -6.99
CA PRO A 40 -11.32 2.87 -5.72
C PRO A 40 -12.37 3.58 -4.87
N ALA A 41 -13.46 4.08 -5.49
CA ALA A 41 -14.56 4.68 -4.76
C ALA A 41 -15.26 3.70 -3.80
N ASP A 42 -15.17 2.39 -4.04
CA ASP A 42 -15.78 1.34 -3.22
C ASP A 42 -14.99 1.04 -1.93
N TYR A 43 -13.76 1.53 -1.84
CA TYR A 43 -12.84 1.25 -0.74
C TYR A 43 -12.54 2.50 0.08
N GLU A 44 -12.41 2.31 1.39
CA GLU A 44 -11.71 3.19 2.30
C GLU A 44 -10.28 2.66 2.45
N ILE A 45 -9.30 3.55 2.28
CA ILE A 45 -7.87 3.24 2.32
C ILE A 45 -7.30 3.84 3.60
N ILE A 46 -6.78 2.99 4.49
CA ILE A 46 -6.30 3.37 5.81
C ILE A 46 -4.81 3.00 5.89
N PHE A 47 -3.98 3.92 6.38
CA PHE A 47 -2.55 3.71 6.54
C PHE A 47 -2.18 3.66 8.02
N HIS A 48 -1.66 2.52 8.47
CA HIS A 48 -1.21 2.31 9.84
C HIS A 48 0.30 2.44 9.91
N GLN A 49 0.78 3.60 10.34
CA GLN A 49 2.21 3.82 10.59
C GLN A 49 2.63 3.13 11.88
N LYS A 50 3.67 2.31 11.79
CA LYS A 50 4.27 1.60 12.93
C LYS A 50 5.80 1.74 12.84
N PRO A 51 6.51 1.63 13.97
CA PRO A 51 7.97 1.50 13.95
C PRO A 51 8.35 0.30 13.08
N ALA A 52 9.36 0.45 12.23
CA ALA A 52 9.86 -0.66 11.44
C ALA A 52 10.41 -1.78 12.35
N PRO A 53 10.26 -3.06 11.96
CA PRO A 53 10.74 -4.17 12.76
C PRO A 53 12.27 -4.14 12.92
N PRO A 54 12.81 -4.66 14.05
CA PRO A 54 14.25 -4.73 14.27
C PRO A 54 14.97 -5.46 13.13
N GLY A 55 16.03 -4.86 12.59
CA GLY A 55 16.78 -5.41 11.45
C GLY A 55 16.30 -4.92 10.08
N SER A 56 15.22 -4.14 10.00
CA SER A 56 14.85 -3.41 8.79
C SER A 56 15.79 -2.22 8.55
N LYS A 57 16.00 -1.87 7.27
CA LYS A 57 16.71 -0.63 6.88
C LYS A 57 15.81 0.61 6.98
N GLU A 58 14.51 0.41 7.04
CA GLU A 58 13.52 1.48 7.12
C GLU A 58 13.29 1.90 8.58
N VAL A 59 12.91 3.16 8.80
CA VAL A 59 12.58 3.69 10.15
C VAL A 59 11.09 3.50 10.46
N ILE A 60 10.24 3.52 9.43
CA ILE A 60 8.78 3.44 9.51
C ILE A 60 8.31 2.28 8.63
N ALA A 61 7.39 1.47 9.15
CA ALA A 61 6.61 0.50 8.38
C ALA A 61 5.15 0.98 8.31
N VAL A 62 4.52 0.82 7.14
CA VAL A 62 3.17 1.28 6.86
C VAL A 62 2.35 0.09 6.40
N ASP A 63 1.45 -0.37 7.27
CA ASP A 63 0.45 -1.36 6.87
C ASP A 63 -0.70 -0.64 6.18
N ILE A 64 -1.12 -1.15 5.03
CA ILE A 64 -2.22 -0.59 4.24
C ILE A 64 -3.44 -1.45 4.47
N GLU A 65 -4.49 -0.90 5.06
CA GLU A 65 -5.79 -1.55 5.22
C GLU A 65 -6.76 -1.03 4.18
N LEU A 66 -7.39 -1.96 3.46
CA LEU A 66 -8.58 -1.68 2.67
C LEU A 66 -9.82 -2.09 3.46
N ARG A 67 -10.86 -1.26 3.38
CA ARG A 67 -12.19 -1.59 3.87
C ARG A 67 -13.22 -1.27 2.81
N ARG A 68 -14.10 -2.21 2.45
CA ARG A 68 -15.20 -1.88 1.53
C ARG A 68 -16.24 -1.01 2.22
N LYS A 69 -16.71 0.02 1.52
CA LYS A 69 -17.73 0.94 2.04
C LYS A 69 -19.11 0.33 2.12
N ASP A 70 -19.37 -0.71 1.35
CA ASP A 70 -20.61 -1.50 1.39
C ASP A 70 -20.70 -2.44 2.61
N GLY A 71 -19.67 -2.49 3.45
CA GLY A 71 -19.60 -3.35 4.64
C GLY A 71 -19.24 -4.81 4.34
N GLN A 72 -19.01 -5.18 3.09
CA GLN A 72 -18.50 -6.51 2.74
C GLN A 72 -17.02 -6.63 3.11
N PRO A 73 -16.53 -7.86 3.37
CA PRO A 73 -15.10 -8.08 3.53
C PRO A 73 -14.35 -7.76 2.24
N VAL A 74 -13.13 -7.22 2.38
CA VAL A 74 -12.19 -7.09 1.25
C VAL A 74 -11.67 -8.48 0.90
N ASP A 75 -11.43 -8.72 -0.39
CA ASP A 75 -10.80 -9.94 -0.85
C ASP A 75 -9.41 -10.11 -0.24
N GLU A 76 -9.16 -11.26 0.40
CA GLU A 76 -7.91 -11.50 1.11
C GLU A 76 -6.67 -11.35 0.23
N TRP A 77 -6.76 -11.74 -1.04
CA TRP A 77 -5.63 -11.66 -1.96
C TRP A 77 -5.26 -10.20 -2.24
N LEU A 78 -6.23 -9.29 -2.31
CA LEU A 78 -6.03 -7.86 -2.56
C LEU A 78 -5.29 -7.24 -1.37
N GLN A 79 -5.75 -7.55 -0.16
CA GLN A 79 -5.15 -7.11 1.09
C GLN A 79 -3.72 -7.66 1.27
N LYS A 80 -3.49 -8.93 0.91
CA LYS A 80 -2.17 -9.59 0.96
C LYS A 80 -1.20 -9.01 -0.07
N GLU A 81 -1.66 -8.75 -1.29
CA GLU A 81 -0.81 -8.22 -2.34
C GLU A 81 -0.38 -6.77 -2.05
N LEU A 82 -1.29 -5.95 -1.50
CA LEU A 82 -0.98 -4.57 -1.06
C LEU A 82 0.12 -4.49 -0.02
N ASN A 83 0.19 -5.47 0.87
CA ASN A 83 1.18 -5.55 1.95
C ASN A 83 2.31 -6.55 1.63
N SER A 84 2.47 -6.93 0.36
CA SER A 84 3.54 -7.85 -0.05
C SER A 84 4.89 -7.14 -0.12
N HIS A 85 5.91 -7.76 0.48
CA HIS A 85 7.28 -7.24 0.58
C HIS A 85 8.25 -7.79 -0.50
N ALA A 86 7.73 -8.48 -1.52
CA ALA A 86 8.50 -9.26 -2.49
C ALA A 86 9.78 -8.58 -3.02
#